data_AF-A0A1S8JJI9-F1
#
_entry.id   AF-A0A1S8JJI9-F1
#
_cell.length_a   1.000
_cell.length_b   1.000
_cell.length_c   1.000
_cell.angle_alpha   90.00
_cell.angle_beta   90.00
_cell.angle_gamma   90.00
#
_symmetry.space_group_name_H-M   'P 1'
#
loop_
_entity.id
_entity.type
_entity.pdbx_description
1 polymer ?
#
loop_
_entity_poly.entity_id
_entity_poly.type
_entity_poly.pdbx_seq_one_letter_code
_entity_poly.pdbx_strand_id
1 'polypeptide(L)' 'IIKKTCESRKQFVSTPVTLDISMDGGVPYPVEVEVGGATVFVLPVEGFHQF' A
#
# COMPACT_ATOMS: atom_id res chain seq x y z
N ILE A 1 -9.31 17.78 -6.30
CA ILE A 1 -9.67 17.28 -4.95
C ILE A 1 -8.69 16.20 -4.51
N ILE A 2 -8.62 15.05 -5.19
CA ILE A 2 -7.72 13.93 -4.83
C ILE A 2 -6.28 14.39 -4.50
N LYS A 3 -5.61 15.11 -5.43
CA LYS A 3 -4.25 15.62 -5.20
C LYS A 3 -4.09 16.56 -3.99
N LYS A 4 -5.16 17.29 -3.60
CA LYS A 4 -5.14 18.22 -2.44
C LYS A 4 -5.29 17.48 -1.12
N THR A 5 -5.97 16.33 -1.13
CA THR A 5 -6.35 15.60 0.09
C THR A 5 -5.44 14.40 0.35
N CYS A 6 -4.74 13.91 -0.68
CA CYS A 6 -3.95 12.70 -0.62
C CYS A 6 -2.45 13.04 -0.67
N GLU A 7 -1.75 12.89 0.45
CA GLU A 7 -0.31 13.16 0.59
C GLU A 7 0.50 11.88 0.81
N SER A 8 1.76 11.90 0.39
CA SER A 8 2.70 10.80 0.61
C SER A 8 3.06 10.66 2.09
N ARG A 9 3.29 9.43 2.54
CA ARG A 9 3.72 9.14 3.91
C ARG A 9 4.74 8.02 3.95
N LYS A 10 5.50 7.96 5.04
CA LYS A 10 6.34 6.81 5.38
C LYS A 10 5.51 5.76 6.10
N GLN A 11 5.72 4.49 5.75
CA GLN A 11 5.02 3.36 6.36
C GLN A 11 6.02 2.23 6.62
N PHE A 12 5.91 1.57 7.76
CA PHE A 12 6.68 0.36 8.05
C PHE A 12 5.95 -0.86 7.50
N VAL A 13 6.69 -1.76 6.84
CA VAL A 13 6.20 -3.06 6.40
C VAL A 13 6.76 -4.12 7.32
N SER A 14 5.89 -4.95 7.90
CA SER A 14 6.31 -6.18 8.57
C SER A 14 6.60 -7.24 7.52
N THR A 15 7.73 -7.93 7.63
CA THR A 15 7.94 -9.13 6.83
C THR A 15 7.15 -10.28 7.46
N PRO A 16 6.59 -11.20 6.66
CA PRO A 16 5.91 -12.37 7.20
C PRO A 16 6.88 -13.22 8.02
N VAL A 17 6.59 -13.40 9.31
CA VAL A 17 7.24 -14.42 10.14
C VAL A 17 6.70 -15.77 9.70
N THR A 18 7.53 -16.56 9.02
CA THR A 18 7.30 -18.00 8.92
C THR A 18 7.50 -18.56 10.32
N LEU A 19 6.44 -19.07 10.96
CA LEU A 19 6.53 -19.88 12.17
C LEU A 19 7.13 -21.26 11.82
N ASP A 20 8.34 -21.27 11.27
CA ASP A 20 9.22 -22.43 11.35
C ASP A 20 9.84 -22.39 12.74
N ILE A 21 9.46 -23.34 13.59
CA ILE A 21 9.96 -23.51 14.95
C ILE A 21 11.37 -24.13 14.86
N SER A 22 12.27 -23.36 14.24
CA SER A 22 13.71 -23.59 14.17
C SER A 22 14.34 -22.34 14.75
N MET A 23 14.67 -22.42 16.04
CA MET A 23 15.11 -21.32 16.91
C MET A 23 16.49 -20.75 16.53
N ASP A 24 16.62 -20.14 15.36
CA ASP A 24 17.71 -19.20 15.04
C ASP A 24 17.30 -18.13 13.99
N GLY A 25 15.98 -17.93 13.81
CA GLY A 25 15.42 -16.99 12.84
C GLY A 25 15.50 -15.55 13.36
N GLY A 26 16.46 -14.78 12.84
CA GLY A 26 16.61 -13.35 13.15
C GLY A 26 15.28 -12.62 13.07
N VAL A 27 14.95 -11.87 14.13
CA VAL A 27 13.72 -11.06 14.20
C VAL A 27 13.71 -10.14 12.99
N PRO A 28 12.70 -10.21 12.12
CA PRO A 28 12.68 -9.34 10.97
C PRO A 28 12.53 -7.89 11.40
N TYR A 29 13.48 -7.05 10.97
CA TYR A 29 13.40 -5.62 11.20
C TYR A 29 12.37 -5.01 10.24
N PRO A 30 11.46 -4.16 10.74
CA PRO A 30 10.50 -3.49 9.88
C PRO A 30 11.22 -2.54 8.91
N VAL A 31 10.85 -2.61 7.64
CA VAL A 31 11.42 -1.76 6.59
C VAL A 31 10.52 -0.55 6.38
N GLU A 32 11.08 0.66 6.45
CA GLU A 32 10.37 1.90 6.12
C GLU A 32 10.29 2.07 4.60
N VAL A 33 9.07 2.27 4.09
CA VAL A 33 8.81 2.53 2.66
C VAL A 33 7.99 3.81 2.49
N GLU A 34 8.17 4.48 1.35
CA GLU A 34 7.32 5.60 0.95
C GLU A 34 6.04 5.08 0.29
N VAL A 35 4.90 5.59 0.74
CA VAL A 35 3.58 5.32 0.18
C VAL A 35 3.02 6.62 -0.36
N GLY A 36 2.79 6.68 -1.68
CA GLY A 36 2.17 7.83 -2.33
C GLY A 36 0.73 8.08 -1.84
N GLY A 37 0.24 9.31 -2.00
CA GLY A 37 -1.08 9.69 -1.49
C GLY A 37 -2.24 9.04 -2.23
N ALA A 38 -2.17 8.95 -3.56
CA ALA A 38 -3.21 8.31 -4.39
C ALA A 38 -2.59 7.77 -5.68
N THR A 39 -3.06 6.61 -6.12
CA THR A 39 -2.85 6.09 -7.47
C THR A 39 -4.19 6.18 -8.20
N VAL A 40 -4.24 6.94 -9.30
CA VAL A 40 -5.51 7.26 -9.98
C VAL A 40 -5.47 6.79 -11.42
N PHE A 41 -6.47 6.01 -11.81
CA PHE A 41 -6.72 5.63 -13.19
C PHE A 41 -8.01 6.28 -13.67
N VAL A 42 -7.96 6.94 -14.83
CA VAL A 42 -9.14 7.52 -15.48
C VAL A 42 -9.45 6.64 -16.68
N LEU A 43 -10.64 6.03 -16.67
CA LEU A 43 -11.06 5.07 -17.69
C LEU A 43 -12.12 5.70 -18.61
N PRO A 44 -12.11 5.36 -19.91
CA PRO A 44 -13.18 5.77 -20.82
C PRO A 44 -14.48 5.03 -20.48
N VAL A 45 -15.61 5.71 -20.66
CA VAL A 45 -16.96 5.14 -20.45
C VAL A 45 -17.68 5.14 -21.80
N GLU A 46 -18.17 3.97 -22.23
CA GLU A 46 -18.86 3.82 -23.52
C GLU A 46 -20.30 4.35 -23.50
N GLY A 47 -20.99 4.24 -22.36
CA GLY A 47 -22.35 4.77 -22.20
C GLY A 47 -22.70 5.00 -20.73
N PHE A 48 -23.45 6.06 -20.45
CA PHE A 48 -23.98 6.39 -19.12
C PHE A 48 -25.48 6.64 -19.25
N HIS A 49 -26.30 5.80 -18.61
CA HIS A 49 -27.75 5.87 -18.67
C HIS A 49 -28.31 6.03 -17.25
N GLN A 50 -29.21 6.98 -17.06
CA GLN A 50 -29.95 7.20 -15.83
C GLN A 50 -31.44 7.15 -16.16
N PHE A 51 -32.19 6.26 -15.49
CA PHE A 51 -33.62 6.03 -15.67
C PHE A 51 -34.41 6.58 -14.49
#